data_AF-A0A7V8X7B8-F1
#
_entry.id   AF-A0A7V8X7B8-F1
#
_cell.length_a   1.000
_cell.length_b   1.000
_cell.length_c   1.000
_cell.angle_alpha   90.00
_cell.angle_beta   90.00
_cell.angle_gamma   90.00
#
_symmetry.space_group_name_H-M   'P 1'
#
loop_
_entity.id
_entity.type
_entity.pdbx_description
1 polymer ?
#
loop_
_entity_poly.entity_id
_entity_poly.type
_entity_poly.pdbx_seq_one_letter_code
_entity_poly.pdbx_strand_id
1 'polypeptide(L)'
;MRITGVSTYIVGNPWKNWLFTRLETDQDGLYGIGEGTLNGFAKSAEAVIHELTPRFVGTDPFQIETIIQRMTRDLYSEGGQLHMNAVAAIEVACWDIIGKVTGRPIYDLIGGRYHESLPAYANGWYAGPRTPDSFAERAKEVVGAGYKALKFDPFGANWRTMTLPERHLSIDIVRAVREAVGPEVEIMIEVHSRLSVSEAVWIGERMAEFEPTWFE
;
A
#
# COMPACT_ATOMS: atom_id res chain seq x y z
N MET A 1 -6.28 -31.74 -0.30
CA MET A 1 -6.24 -30.54 0.55
C MET A 1 -7.44 -29.70 0.22
N ARG A 2 -8.12 -29.19 1.23
CA ARG A 2 -9.32 -28.34 1.07
C ARG A 2 -9.28 -27.21 2.07
N ILE A 3 -9.77 -26.04 1.65
CA ILE A 3 -10.03 -24.93 2.57
C ILE A 3 -11.21 -25.30 3.46
N THR A 4 -11.06 -25.14 4.78
CA THR A 4 -12.10 -25.48 5.78
C THR A 4 -12.79 -24.25 6.35
N GLY A 5 -12.17 -23.07 6.27
CA GLY A 5 -12.74 -21.82 6.74
C GLY A 5 -11.76 -20.65 6.69
N VAL A 6 -12.21 -19.51 7.20
CA VAL A 6 -11.39 -18.30 7.36
C VAL A 6 -11.63 -17.70 8.75
N SER A 7 -10.56 -17.26 9.39
CA SER A 7 -10.60 -16.38 10.57
C SER A 7 -10.06 -15.01 10.20
N THR A 8 -10.60 -13.95 10.82
CA THR A 8 -10.18 -12.57 10.59
C THR A 8 -9.66 -11.94 11.88
N TYR A 9 -8.65 -11.07 11.74
CA TYR A 9 -8.04 -10.35 12.85
C TYR A 9 -7.92 -8.88 12.51
N ILE A 10 -8.72 -8.05 13.19
CA ILE A 10 -8.58 -6.59 13.13
C ILE A 10 -7.59 -6.16 14.20
N VAL A 11 -6.48 -5.55 13.78
CA VAL A 11 -5.43 -5.06 14.67
C VAL A 11 -5.42 -3.55 14.66
N GLY A 12 -5.57 -2.94 15.83
CA GLY A 12 -5.48 -1.50 15.99
C GLY A 12 -4.05 -0.99 15.76
N ASN A 13 -3.90 0.02 14.91
CA ASN A 13 -2.63 0.70 14.68
C ASN A 13 -2.90 2.22 14.59
N PRO A 14 -2.02 3.12 15.10
CA PRO A 14 -2.33 4.54 15.31
C PRO A 14 -2.88 5.29 14.10
N TRP A 15 -2.50 4.90 12.88
CA TRP A 15 -2.98 5.55 11.65
C TRP A 15 -4.25 4.89 11.10
N LYS A 16 -4.30 3.56 11.12
CA LYS A 16 -5.38 2.77 10.53
C LYS A 16 -5.41 1.38 11.15
N ASN A 17 -6.60 0.79 11.18
CA ASN A 17 -6.74 -0.62 11.52
C ASN A 17 -6.20 -1.49 10.39
N TRP A 18 -5.44 -2.51 10.74
CA TRP A 18 -5.06 -3.60 9.84
C TRP A 18 -6.07 -4.72 9.92
N LEU A 19 -6.27 -5.42 8.82
CA LEU A 19 -7.13 -6.60 8.75
C LEU A 19 -6.34 -7.76 8.14
N PHE A 20 -6.12 -8.81 8.93
CA PHE A 20 -5.47 -10.03 8.48
C PHE A 20 -6.48 -11.17 8.37
N THR A 21 -6.30 -12.03 7.37
CA THR A 21 -7.03 -13.28 7.20
C THR A 21 -6.14 -14.46 7.56
N ARG A 22 -6.72 -15.49 8.17
CA ARG A 22 -6.13 -16.81 8.34
C ARG A 22 -7.03 -17.83 7.64
N LEU A 23 -6.55 -18.38 6.53
CA LEU A 23 -7.27 -19.35 5.72
C LEU A 23 -6.90 -20.76 6.19
N GLU A 24 -7.87 -21.49 6.73
CA GLU A 24 -7.67 -22.81 7.34
C GLU A 24 -7.78 -23.92 6.29
N THR A 25 -7.04 -25.01 6.48
CA THR A 25 -7.14 -26.21 5.63
C THR A 25 -7.61 -27.44 6.41
N ASP A 26 -7.84 -28.54 5.69
CA ASP A 26 -8.12 -29.86 6.25
C ASP A 26 -6.87 -30.60 6.75
N GLN A 27 -5.69 -29.98 6.66
CA GLN A 27 -4.44 -30.51 7.16
C GLN A 27 -4.02 -29.80 8.45
N ASP A 28 -3.66 -30.58 9.47
CA ASP A 28 -3.28 -30.04 10.77
C ASP A 28 -2.05 -29.11 10.66
N GLY A 29 -2.14 -27.95 11.29
CA GLY A 29 -1.11 -26.92 11.29
C GLY A 29 -0.90 -26.16 9.97
N LEU A 30 -1.58 -26.52 8.87
CA LEU A 30 -1.44 -25.83 7.60
C LEU A 30 -2.53 -24.78 7.39
N TYR A 31 -2.11 -23.52 7.29
CA TYR A 31 -2.96 -22.37 7.03
C TYR A 31 -2.22 -21.31 6.22
N GLY A 32 -2.98 -20.42 5.58
CA GLY A 32 -2.47 -19.27 4.83
C GLY A 32 -2.78 -17.95 5.53
N ILE A 33 -1.92 -16.95 5.36
CA ILE A 33 -2.13 -15.58 5.84
C ILE A 33 -2.26 -14.63 4.66
N GLY A 34 -3.25 -13.75 4.73
CA GLY A 34 -3.40 -12.64 3.81
C GLY A 34 -3.75 -11.34 4.54
N GLU A 35 -3.72 -10.23 3.81
CA GLU A 35 -4.04 -8.90 4.33
C GLU A 35 -5.16 -8.26 3.50
N GLY A 36 -6.22 -7.86 4.19
CA GLY A 36 -7.38 -7.13 3.67
C GLY A 36 -7.49 -5.73 4.26
N THR A 37 -6.36 -5.04 4.47
CA THR A 37 -6.36 -3.70 5.06
C THR A 37 -6.94 -2.69 4.07
N LEU A 38 -8.05 -2.04 4.45
CA LEU A 38 -8.63 -0.92 3.71
C LEU A 38 -8.90 0.26 4.66
N ASN A 39 -8.31 1.41 4.35
CA ASN A 39 -8.33 2.61 5.21
C ASN A 39 -9.77 3.02 5.55
N GLY A 40 -10.12 3.01 6.84
CA GLY A 40 -11.46 3.41 7.33
C GLY A 40 -12.55 2.34 7.20
N PHE A 41 -12.27 1.20 6.57
CA PHE A 41 -13.29 0.21 6.21
C PHE A 41 -13.00 -1.21 6.74
N ALA A 42 -12.17 -1.37 7.77
CA ALA A 42 -11.77 -2.68 8.29
C ALA A 42 -12.95 -3.64 8.58
N LYS A 43 -14.02 -3.16 9.22
CA LYS A 43 -15.22 -4.00 9.48
C LYS A 43 -16.01 -4.34 8.22
N SER A 44 -16.06 -3.44 7.26
CA SER A 44 -16.73 -3.69 5.98
C SER A 44 -15.94 -4.69 5.14
N ALA A 45 -14.61 -4.56 5.09
CA ALA A 45 -13.74 -5.52 4.43
C ALA A 45 -13.84 -6.91 5.09
N GLU A 46 -13.85 -6.96 6.43
CA GLU A 46 -14.09 -8.20 7.19
C GLU A 46 -15.43 -8.84 6.84
N ALA A 47 -16.52 -8.06 6.82
CA ALA A 47 -17.84 -8.57 6.47
C ALA A 47 -17.85 -9.18 5.06
N VAL A 48 -17.25 -8.51 4.08
CA VAL A 48 -17.14 -9.01 2.70
C VAL A 48 -16.35 -10.32 2.65
N ILE A 49 -15.23 -10.44 3.39
CA ILE A 49 -14.47 -11.70 3.49
C ILE A 49 -15.38 -12.83 3.97
N HIS A 50 -16.16 -12.59 5.03
CA HIS A 50 -17.07 -13.59 5.59
C HIS A 50 -18.22 -13.94 4.63
N GLU A 51 -18.79 -12.96 3.91
CA GLU A 51 -19.81 -13.17 2.88
C GLU A 51 -19.30 -14.01 1.69
N LEU A 52 -18.01 -13.85 1.33
CA LEU A 52 -17.36 -14.61 0.26
C LEU A 52 -16.99 -16.04 0.67
N THR A 53 -17.01 -16.38 1.96
CA THR A 53 -16.62 -17.71 2.49
C THR A 53 -17.21 -18.90 1.73
N PRO A 54 -18.53 -18.93 1.38
CA PRO A 54 -19.11 -20.05 0.63
C PRO A 54 -18.53 -20.25 -0.77
N ARG A 55 -17.80 -19.27 -1.32
CA ARG A 55 -17.20 -19.33 -2.65
C ARG A 55 -15.89 -20.12 -2.67
N PHE A 56 -15.12 -20.11 -1.58
CA PHE A 56 -13.81 -20.75 -1.51
C PHE A 56 -13.72 -21.90 -0.50
N VAL A 57 -14.63 -22.03 0.47
CA VAL A 57 -14.63 -23.20 1.36
C VAL A 57 -14.91 -24.48 0.56
N GLY A 58 -14.14 -25.53 0.85
CA GLY A 58 -14.20 -26.83 0.19
C GLY A 58 -13.38 -26.94 -1.10
N THR A 59 -12.84 -25.83 -1.62
CA THR A 59 -11.93 -25.86 -2.78
C THR A 59 -10.51 -26.17 -2.34
N ASP A 60 -9.72 -26.68 -3.29
CA ASP A 60 -8.28 -26.84 -3.12
C ASP A 60 -7.60 -25.47 -3.27
N PRO A 61 -6.77 -25.01 -2.31
CA PRO A 61 -6.08 -23.71 -2.40
C PRO A 61 -5.14 -23.60 -3.60
N PHE A 62 -4.75 -24.71 -4.26
CA PHE A 62 -4.01 -24.67 -5.53
C PHE A 62 -4.85 -24.18 -6.72
N GLN A 63 -6.19 -24.13 -6.58
CA GLN A 63 -7.09 -23.68 -7.63
C GLN A 63 -7.36 -22.18 -7.55
N ILE A 64 -6.29 -21.37 -7.43
CA ILE A 64 -6.36 -19.91 -7.21
C ILE A 64 -7.29 -19.21 -8.21
N GLU A 65 -7.08 -19.44 -9.51
CA GLU A 65 -7.90 -18.81 -10.55
C GLU A 65 -9.38 -19.17 -10.40
N THR A 66 -9.69 -20.43 -10.07
CA THR A 66 -11.08 -20.85 -9.83
C THR A 66 -11.67 -20.15 -8.61
N ILE A 67 -10.89 -20.01 -7.54
CA ILE A 67 -11.29 -19.31 -6.32
C ILE A 67 -11.57 -17.82 -6.63
N ILE A 68 -10.68 -17.15 -7.36
CA ILE A 68 -10.85 -15.75 -7.77
C ILE A 68 -12.13 -15.61 -8.62
N GLN A 69 -12.31 -16.43 -9.66
CA GLN A 69 -13.49 -16.35 -10.52
C GLN A 69 -14.81 -16.59 -9.76
N ARG A 70 -14.81 -17.50 -8.78
CA ARG A 70 -15.96 -17.74 -7.90
C ARG A 70 -16.29 -16.57 -6.97
N MET A 71 -15.26 -15.83 -6.56
CA MET A 71 -15.40 -14.63 -5.75
C MET A 71 -15.65 -13.38 -6.60
N THR A 72 -15.39 -13.35 -7.90
CA THR A 72 -15.61 -12.15 -8.74
C THR A 72 -16.72 -12.39 -9.75
N ARG A 73 -16.45 -13.18 -10.78
CA ARG A 73 -17.34 -13.40 -11.92
C ARG A 73 -18.67 -14.07 -11.55
N ASP A 74 -18.63 -15.05 -10.63
CA ASP A 74 -19.84 -15.78 -10.20
C ASP A 74 -20.77 -14.94 -9.28
N LEU A 75 -20.42 -13.67 -9.02
CA LEU A 75 -21.25 -12.71 -8.28
C LEU A 75 -21.92 -11.67 -9.18
N TYR A 76 -21.78 -11.80 -10.51
CA TYR A 76 -22.32 -10.90 -11.53
C TYR A 76 -21.71 -9.47 -11.54
N SER A 77 -21.55 -8.83 -10.39
CA SER A 77 -20.96 -7.49 -10.24
C SER A 77 -19.75 -7.52 -9.32
N GLU A 78 -18.65 -6.90 -9.74
CA GLU A 78 -17.50 -6.64 -8.87
C GLU A 78 -17.79 -5.43 -7.96
N GLY A 79 -17.88 -5.65 -6.65
CA GLY A 79 -18.25 -4.65 -5.64
C GLY A 79 -17.17 -3.57 -5.37
N GLY A 80 -16.36 -3.25 -6.38
CA GLY A 80 -15.31 -2.24 -6.32
C GLY A 80 -14.18 -2.58 -5.34
N GLN A 81 -13.58 -1.54 -4.74
CA GLN A 81 -12.37 -1.66 -3.93
C GLN A 81 -12.54 -2.55 -2.68
N LEU A 82 -13.71 -2.48 -2.02
CA LEU A 82 -14.02 -3.33 -0.86
C LEU A 82 -14.00 -4.80 -1.21
N HIS A 83 -14.64 -5.15 -2.33
CA HIS A 83 -14.70 -6.50 -2.85
C HIS A 83 -13.31 -7.01 -3.25
N MET A 84 -12.60 -6.25 -4.09
CA MET A 84 -11.30 -6.69 -4.59
C MET A 84 -10.24 -6.77 -3.49
N ASN A 85 -10.37 -5.97 -2.43
CA ASN A 85 -9.52 -6.09 -1.25
C ASN A 85 -9.75 -7.42 -0.50
N ALA A 86 -11.00 -7.86 -0.35
CA ALA A 86 -11.32 -9.16 0.21
C ALA A 86 -10.80 -10.32 -0.67
N VAL A 87 -10.95 -10.21 -1.99
CA VAL A 87 -10.42 -11.18 -2.96
C VAL A 87 -8.90 -11.31 -2.82
N ALA A 88 -8.18 -10.19 -2.78
CA ALA A 88 -6.73 -10.17 -2.62
C ALA A 88 -6.29 -10.81 -1.29
N ALA A 89 -7.01 -10.55 -0.20
CA ALA A 89 -6.71 -11.15 1.10
C ALA A 89 -6.82 -12.69 1.09
N ILE A 90 -7.78 -13.25 0.34
CA ILE A 90 -7.94 -14.71 0.20
C ILE A 90 -6.92 -15.29 -0.78
N GLU A 91 -6.67 -14.60 -1.90
CA GLU A 91 -5.68 -15.02 -2.90
C GLU A 91 -4.28 -15.12 -2.29
N VAL A 92 -3.84 -14.08 -1.58
CA VAL A 92 -2.52 -14.08 -0.92
C VAL A 92 -2.41 -15.20 0.11
N ALA A 93 -3.48 -15.47 0.86
CA ALA A 93 -3.51 -16.59 1.80
C ALA A 93 -3.40 -17.95 1.07
N CYS A 94 -3.99 -18.11 -0.12
CA CYS A 94 -3.80 -19.31 -0.95
C CYS A 94 -2.34 -19.45 -1.39
N TRP A 95 -1.70 -18.37 -1.84
CA TRP A 95 -0.27 -18.38 -2.21
C TRP A 95 0.64 -18.72 -1.03
N ASP A 96 0.34 -18.22 0.18
CA ASP A 96 1.06 -18.58 1.40
C ASP A 96 0.94 -20.08 1.70
N ILE A 97 -0.25 -20.67 1.55
CA ILE A 97 -0.44 -22.14 1.65
C ILE A 97 0.43 -22.86 0.62
N ILE A 98 0.38 -22.46 -0.65
CA ILE A 98 1.14 -23.13 -1.71
C ILE A 98 2.65 -23.03 -1.44
N GLY A 99 3.13 -21.87 -0.98
CA GLY A 99 4.53 -21.70 -0.58
C GLY A 99 4.93 -22.66 0.53
N LYS A 100 4.11 -22.78 1.58
CA LYS A 100 4.32 -23.72 2.69
C LYS A 100 4.31 -25.19 2.24
N VAL A 101 3.37 -25.57 1.38
CA VAL A 101 3.25 -26.94 0.86
C VAL A 101 4.42 -27.33 -0.03
N THR A 102 4.89 -26.39 -0.85
CA THR A 102 6.01 -26.62 -1.78
C THR A 102 7.38 -26.47 -1.11
N GLY A 103 7.43 -25.89 0.10
CA GLY A 103 8.68 -25.52 0.76
C GLY A 103 9.44 -24.44 0.00
N ARG A 104 8.73 -23.60 -0.77
CA ARG A 104 9.31 -22.56 -1.62
C ARG A 104 8.78 -21.17 -1.26
N PRO A 105 9.59 -20.12 -1.39
CA PRO A 105 9.08 -18.75 -1.35
C PRO A 105 8.15 -18.50 -2.54
N ILE A 106 7.13 -17.65 -2.36
CA ILE A 106 6.13 -17.38 -3.42
C ILE A 106 6.78 -16.86 -4.71
N TYR A 107 7.84 -16.04 -4.63
CA TYR A 107 8.54 -15.54 -5.81
C TYR A 107 9.13 -16.66 -6.69
N ASP A 108 9.53 -17.81 -6.11
CA ASP A 108 10.03 -18.96 -6.87
C ASP A 108 8.92 -19.62 -7.69
N LEU A 109 7.69 -19.57 -7.18
CA LEU A 109 6.51 -20.15 -7.82
C LEU A 109 5.99 -19.31 -8.99
N ILE A 110 6.24 -18.00 -8.98
CA ILE A 110 5.78 -17.05 -10.00
C ILE A 110 6.86 -16.67 -11.03
N GLY A 111 7.99 -17.40 -11.07
CA GLY A 111 9.01 -17.21 -12.10
C GLY A 111 10.46 -17.18 -11.60
N GLY A 112 10.69 -17.26 -10.30
CA GLY A 112 12.04 -17.27 -9.73
C GLY A 112 12.55 -15.88 -9.35
N ARG A 113 13.61 -15.87 -8.55
CA ARG A 113 14.32 -14.65 -8.15
C ARG A 113 15.12 -14.09 -9.33
N TYR A 114 14.83 -12.84 -9.70
CA TYR A 114 15.62 -12.08 -10.67
C TYR A 114 16.57 -11.07 -10.01
N HIS A 115 16.11 -10.38 -8.96
CA HIS A 115 16.91 -9.41 -8.21
C HIS A 115 17.42 -9.98 -6.88
N GLU A 116 18.68 -9.68 -6.54
CA GLU A 116 19.21 -9.98 -5.21
C GLU A 116 18.56 -9.11 -4.12
N SER A 117 18.25 -7.87 -4.44
CA SER A 117 17.55 -6.95 -3.53
C SER A 117 16.75 -5.95 -4.34
N LEU A 118 15.67 -5.42 -3.75
CA LEU A 118 14.89 -4.33 -4.33
C LEU A 118 15.20 -3.02 -3.58
N PRO A 119 15.40 -1.89 -4.29
CA PRO A 119 15.48 -0.60 -3.64
C PRO A 119 14.14 -0.25 -2.98
N ALA A 120 14.20 0.34 -1.80
CA ALA A 120 13.03 0.84 -1.09
C ALA A 120 13.18 2.34 -0.86
N TYR A 121 12.05 3.05 -0.90
CA TYR A 121 11.98 4.44 -0.49
C TYR A 121 11.28 4.57 0.87
N ALA A 122 11.69 5.57 1.65
CA ALA A 122 11.03 5.87 2.92
C ALA A 122 9.75 6.69 2.68
N ASN A 123 8.68 6.34 3.38
CA ASN A 123 7.44 7.11 3.42
C ASN A 123 6.93 7.23 4.87
N GLY A 124 6.06 8.21 5.14
CA GLY A 124 5.51 8.46 6.48
C GLY A 124 6.50 9.07 7.47
N TRP A 125 7.67 9.52 7.00
CA TRP A 125 8.75 10.05 7.82
C TRP A 125 8.61 11.55 8.15
N TYR A 126 7.62 12.26 7.63
CA TYR A 126 7.46 13.72 7.73
C TYR A 126 6.37 14.16 8.73
N ALA A 127 6.08 13.34 9.74
CA ALA A 127 5.15 13.70 10.80
C ALA A 127 5.70 14.82 11.71
N GLY A 128 5.02 15.96 11.80
CA GLY A 128 5.47 17.08 12.62
C GLY A 128 4.98 18.43 12.08
N PRO A 129 5.61 19.55 12.50
CA PRO A 129 5.31 20.85 11.94
C PRO A 129 5.51 20.88 10.43
N ARG A 130 4.55 21.46 9.71
CA ARG A 130 4.64 21.69 8.26
C ARG A 130 5.44 22.96 7.99
N THR A 131 6.76 22.85 8.12
CA THR A 131 7.72 23.92 7.83
C THR A 131 8.91 23.38 7.04
N PRO A 132 9.58 24.22 6.24
CA PRO A 132 10.78 23.82 5.49
C PRO A 132 11.85 23.18 6.38
N ASP A 133 12.20 23.82 7.50
CA ASP A 133 13.22 23.32 8.44
C ASP A 133 12.88 21.95 9.02
N SER A 134 11.62 21.76 9.44
CA SER A 134 11.14 20.49 10.00
C SER A 134 11.28 19.33 8.99
N PHE A 135 10.91 19.59 7.73
CA PHE A 135 11.02 18.59 6.67
C PHE A 135 12.48 18.31 6.30
N ALA A 136 13.31 19.35 6.20
CA ALA A 136 14.74 19.22 5.91
C ALA A 136 15.48 18.36 6.94
N GLU A 137 15.30 18.63 8.23
CA GLU A 137 15.97 17.87 9.29
C GLU A 137 15.54 16.39 9.29
N ARG A 138 14.25 16.12 9.13
CA ARG A 138 13.74 14.74 9.08
C ARG A 138 14.18 14.00 7.81
N ALA A 139 14.33 14.70 6.68
CA ALA A 139 14.85 14.12 5.47
C ALA A 139 16.32 13.68 5.66
N LYS A 140 17.13 14.48 6.38
CA LYS A 140 18.50 14.10 6.76
C LYS A 140 18.52 12.85 7.64
N GLU A 141 17.59 12.72 8.59
CA GLU A 141 17.47 11.50 9.42
C GLU A 141 17.21 10.26 8.57
N VAL A 142 16.30 10.37 7.58
CA VAL A 142 15.98 9.28 6.64
C VAL A 142 17.20 8.87 5.81
N VAL A 143 17.93 9.84 5.25
CA VAL A 143 19.16 9.57 4.51
C VAL A 143 20.25 9.00 5.41
N GLY A 144 20.36 9.50 6.65
CA GLY A 144 21.27 8.98 7.67
C GLY A 144 20.98 7.53 8.07
N ALA A 145 19.72 7.09 7.95
CA ALA A 145 19.32 5.70 8.12
C ALA A 145 19.64 4.79 6.91
N GLY A 146 20.20 5.35 5.83
CA GLY A 146 20.68 4.63 4.65
C GLY A 146 19.70 4.59 3.47
N TYR A 147 18.55 5.29 3.57
CA TYR A 147 17.64 5.41 2.43
C TYR A 147 18.23 6.31 1.35
N LYS A 148 18.10 5.87 0.10
CA LYS A 148 18.51 6.63 -1.09
C LYS A 148 17.34 7.35 -1.77
N ALA A 149 16.11 7.08 -1.30
CA ALA A 149 14.88 7.60 -1.87
C ALA A 149 13.85 7.88 -0.76
N LEU A 150 13.10 8.97 -0.89
CA LEU A 150 12.09 9.37 0.09
C LEU A 150 10.87 10.04 -0.57
N LYS A 151 9.67 9.65 -0.13
CA LYS A 151 8.40 10.22 -0.58
C LYS A 151 7.77 11.06 0.52
N PHE A 152 7.22 12.23 0.17
CA PHE A 152 6.55 13.11 1.13
C PHE A 152 5.47 13.99 0.52
N ASP A 153 4.60 14.47 1.41
CA ASP A 153 3.49 15.37 1.10
C ASP A 153 3.77 16.78 1.63
N PRO A 154 4.05 17.76 0.76
CA PRO A 154 4.28 19.15 1.15
C PRO A 154 2.99 19.99 1.26
N PHE A 155 1.81 19.45 0.93
CA PHE A 155 0.58 20.22 0.73
C PHE A 155 -0.33 20.30 1.98
N GLY A 156 0.02 19.63 3.08
CA GLY A 156 -0.69 19.78 4.35
C GLY A 156 -2.12 19.25 4.28
N ALA A 157 -3.13 20.09 4.53
CA ALA A 157 -4.55 19.73 4.44
C ALA A 157 -5.28 20.40 3.25
N ASN A 158 -4.53 21.00 2.32
CA ASN A 158 -5.11 21.71 1.19
C ASN A 158 -5.91 20.75 0.29
N TRP A 159 -7.05 21.22 -0.21
CA TRP A 159 -7.98 20.46 -1.03
C TRP A 159 -8.44 21.29 -2.22
N ARG A 160 -8.31 20.70 -3.40
CA ARG A 160 -8.56 21.26 -4.74
C ARG A 160 -7.67 22.44 -5.16
N THR A 161 -7.57 23.46 -4.33
CA THR A 161 -6.84 24.70 -4.62
C THR A 161 -6.06 25.17 -3.40
N MET A 162 -5.00 25.94 -3.61
CA MET A 162 -4.20 26.55 -2.55
C MET A 162 -4.24 28.07 -2.63
N THR A 163 -4.16 28.72 -1.47
CA THR A 163 -3.88 30.15 -1.41
C THR A 163 -2.44 30.43 -1.86
N LEU A 164 -2.12 31.67 -2.22
CA LEU A 164 -0.75 32.02 -2.62
C LEU A 164 0.30 31.71 -1.53
N PRO A 165 0.07 32.01 -0.24
CA PRO A 165 0.98 31.60 0.83
C PRO A 165 1.15 30.08 0.94
N GLU A 166 0.08 29.31 0.78
CA GLU A 166 0.12 27.83 0.86
C GLU A 166 0.90 27.21 -0.31
N ARG A 167 0.79 27.81 -1.51
CA ARG A 167 1.60 27.44 -2.67
C ARG A 167 3.08 27.65 -2.41
N HIS A 168 3.45 28.85 -1.95
CA HIS A 168 4.84 29.18 -1.63
C HIS A 168 5.39 28.25 -0.56
N LEU A 169 4.65 28.04 0.54
CA LEU A 169 5.07 27.13 1.60
C LEU A 169 5.30 25.70 1.08
N SER A 170 4.43 25.19 0.22
CA SER A 170 4.59 23.84 -0.36
C SER A 170 5.86 23.74 -1.22
N ILE A 171 6.13 24.75 -2.04
CA ILE A 171 7.34 24.84 -2.87
C ILE A 171 8.58 24.98 -1.98
N ASP A 172 8.53 25.81 -0.94
CA ASP A 172 9.63 26.04 -0.01
C ASP A 172 9.99 24.77 0.77
N ILE A 173 9.00 23.95 1.14
CA ILE A 173 9.22 22.64 1.75
C ILE A 173 9.96 21.70 0.80
N VAL A 174 9.54 21.61 -0.46
CA VAL A 174 10.22 20.75 -1.45
C VAL A 174 11.65 21.22 -1.69
N ARG A 175 11.86 22.53 -1.82
CA ARG A 175 13.19 23.14 -1.95
C ARG A 175 14.08 22.77 -0.76
N ALA A 176 13.61 22.96 0.46
CA ALA A 176 14.41 22.69 1.65
C ALA A 176 14.77 21.20 1.79
N VAL A 177 13.86 20.29 1.43
CA VAL A 177 14.18 18.86 1.39
C VAL A 177 15.28 18.59 0.35
N ARG A 178 15.11 19.07 -0.89
CA ARG A 178 16.09 18.88 -1.97
C ARG A 178 17.47 19.43 -1.58
N GLU A 179 17.54 20.64 -1.04
CA GLU A 179 18.79 21.25 -0.57
C GLU A 179 19.43 20.45 0.57
N ALA A 180 18.62 19.90 1.48
CA ALA A 180 19.10 19.15 2.63
C ALA A 180 19.67 17.77 2.27
N VAL A 181 19.07 17.07 1.30
CA VAL A 181 19.49 15.71 0.93
C VAL A 181 20.43 15.66 -0.27
N GLY A 182 20.57 16.76 -1.00
CA GLY A 182 21.42 16.87 -2.18
C GLY A 182 20.78 16.29 -3.45
N PRO A 183 21.48 16.38 -4.60
CA PRO A 183 20.93 16.02 -5.90
C PRO A 183 20.84 14.49 -6.13
N GLU A 184 21.67 13.70 -5.45
CA GLU A 184 21.77 12.24 -5.68
C GLU A 184 20.68 11.43 -4.96
N VAL A 185 19.95 12.03 -4.02
CA VAL A 185 18.84 11.37 -3.31
C VAL A 185 17.56 11.52 -4.12
N GLU A 186 16.89 10.42 -4.39
CA GLU A 186 15.60 10.44 -5.09
C GLU A 186 14.51 11.01 -4.18
N ILE A 187 13.74 11.97 -4.68
CA ILE A 187 12.59 12.53 -3.95
C ILE A 187 11.31 12.31 -4.75
N MET A 188 10.24 11.96 -4.05
CA MET A 188 8.92 11.78 -4.65
C MET A 188 7.91 12.66 -3.92
N ILE A 189 7.02 13.27 -4.68
CA ILE A 189 6.01 14.19 -4.15
C ILE A 189 4.65 13.53 -4.19
N GLU A 190 4.01 13.47 -3.02
CA GLU A 190 2.68 12.87 -2.81
C GLU A 190 1.62 13.97 -2.66
N VAL A 191 0.58 13.88 -3.49
CA VAL A 191 -0.54 14.84 -3.59
C VAL A 191 -1.82 14.26 -3.00
N HIS A 192 -1.94 12.93 -2.90
CA HIS A 192 -3.10 12.19 -2.42
C HIS A 192 -4.38 12.44 -3.23
N SER A 193 -4.27 12.67 -4.55
CA SER A 193 -5.41 13.03 -5.41
C SER A 193 -6.19 14.28 -4.95
N ARG A 194 -5.58 15.16 -4.15
CA ARG A 194 -6.31 16.28 -3.51
C ARG A 194 -6.45 17.50 -4.40
N LEU A 195 -5.48 17.76 -5.26
CA LEU A 195 -5.44 18.98 -6.06
C LEU A 195 -6.34 18.87 -7.29
N SER A 196 -6.95 19.98 -7.68
CA SER A 196 -7.63 20.10 -8.98
C SER A 196 -6.61 20.01 -10.10
N VAL A 197 -7.05 19.67 -11.32
CA VAL A 197 -6.16 19.55 -12.49
C VAL A 197 -5.34 20.82 -12.70
N SER A 198 -5.95 22.00 -12.65
CA SER A 198 -5.24 23.26 -12.83
C SER A 198 -4.21 23.54 -11.72
N GLU A 199 -4.55 23.24 -10.46
CA GLU A 199 -3.64 23.41 -9.33
C GLU A 199 -2.47 22.42 -9.40
N ALA A 200 -2.75 21.16 -9.75
CA ALA A 200 -1.75 20.11 -9.92
C ALA A 200 -0.76 20.43 -11.05
N VAL A 201 -1.26 20.88 -12.21
CA VAL A 201 -0.41 21.34 -13.33
C VAL A 201 0.44 22.52 -12.89
N TRP A 202 -0.18 23.54 -12.27
CA TRP A 202 0.53 24.75 -11.85
C TRP A 202 1.68 24.43 -10.90
N ILE A 203 1.44 23.62 -9.86
CA ILE A 203 2.47 23.32 -8.87
C ILE A 203 3.49 22.30 -9.39
N GLY A 204 3.06 21.31 -10.18
CA GLY A 204 3.95 20.31 -10.79
C GLY A 204 5.00 20.94 -11.69
N GLU A 205 4.61 21.89 -12.55
CA GLU A 205 5.56 22.64 -13.39
C GLU A 205 6.63 23.38 -12.56
N ARG A 206 6.25 23.91 -11.40
CA ARG A 206 7.14 24.68 -10.53
C ARG A 206 7.99 23.80 -9.63
N MET A 207 7.56 22.58 -9.35
CA MET A 207 8.35 21.59 -8.62
C MET A 207 9.33 20.83 -9.52
N ALA A 208 9.21 20.95 -10.84
CA ALA A 208 10.08 20.26 -11.80
C ALA A 208 11.56 20.65 -11.64
N GLU A 209 11.86 21.88 -11.20
CA GLU A 209 13.24 22.32 -10.93
C GLU A 209 13.94 21.52 -9.81
N PHE A 210 13.18 20.82 -8.96
CA PHE A 210 13.72 19.97 -7.88
C PHE A 210 13.92 18.51 -8.30
N GLU A 211 13.65 18.19 -9.57
CA GLU A 211 13.84 16.88 -10.17
C GLU A 211 13.22 15.74 -9.34
N PRO A 212 11.90 15.77 -9.05
CA PRO A 212 11.25 14.65 -8.38
C PRO A 212 11.24 13.42 -9.30
N THR A 213 11.51 12.23 -8.74
CA THR A 213 11.46 10.96 -9.49
C THR A 213 10.04 10.69 -10.00
N TRP A 214 9.02 11.02 -9.20
CA TRP A 214 7.63 11.10 -9.65
C TRP A 214 6.79 12.05 -8.80
N PHE A 215 5.61 12.38 -9.33
CA PHE A 215 4.56 13.17 -8.71
C PHE A 215 3.28 12.33 -8.69
N GLU A 216 2.78 11.98 -7.50
CA GLU A 216 1.70 10.99 -7.26
C GLU A 216 0.42 11.63 -6.72
#